data_AF-A0A8S3J3E1-F1
#
_entry.id   AF-A0A8S3J3E1-F1
#
_cell.length_a   1.000
_cell.length_b   1.000
_cell.length_c   1.000
_cell.angle_alpha   90.00
_cell.angle_beta   90.00
_cell.angle_gamma   90.00
#
_symmetry.space_group_name_H-M   'P 1'
#
loop_
_entity.id
_entity.type
_entity.pdbx_description
1 polymer ?
#
loop_
_entity_poly.entity_id
_entity_poly.type
_entity_poly.pdbx_seq_one_letter_code
_entity_poly.pdbx_strand_id
1 'polypeptide(L)'
;MLSRFFFSYQVILDRIVELLNKPDEVDHDKIKGCLYLILGNDSIFLPSKHSWVILEKLWPSIASMKHAMKLSTQNLINCIMEKMYRRYNTVAIIEDTNEISRQAAINLWHSLDSDELELRKGMHDERNQTNICSYTNLIEKLTSLFYSDT
;
A
#
# COMPACT_ATOMS: atom_id res chain seq x y z
N MET A 1 -13.89 12.16 2.92
CA MET A 1 -12.70 12.90 3.41
C MET A 1 -11.43 12.37 2.76
N LEU A 2 -11.13 11.07 2.87
CA LEU A 2 -9.94 10.44 2.28
C LEU A 2 -9.88 10.43 0.73
N SER A 3 -11.00 10.65 0.04
CA SER A 3 -11.05 10.77 -1.43
C SER A 3 -10.85 12.19 -1.94
N ARG A 4 -10.90 13.20 -1.05
CA ARG A 4 -10.86 14.61 -1.45
C ARG A 4 -9.45 15.18 -1.50
N PHE A 5 -8.55 14.68 -0.66
CA PHE A 5 -7.18 15.14 -0.57
C PHE A 5 -6.22 14.02 -0.97
N PHE A 6 -5.35 14.30 -1.95
CA PHE A 6 -4.30 13.37 -2.36
C PHE A 6 -3.45 12.98 -1.16
N PHE A 7 -3.08 11.69 -1.09
CA PHE A 7 -2.21 11.12 -0.04
C PHE A 7 -2.72 11.22 1.42
N SER A 8 -3.90 11.80 1.69
CA SER A 8 -4.46 11.91 3.05
C SER A 8 -4.64 10.58 3.78
N TYR A 9 -4.74 9.47 3.05
CA TYR A 9 -4.80 8.11 3.61
C TYR A 9 -3.50 7.68 4.29
N GLN A 10 -2.35 8.29 3.96
CA GLN A 10 -1.07 7.99 4.62
C GLN A 10 -1.09 8.42 6.10
N VAL A 11 -1.79 9.51 6.42
CA VAL A 11 -1.88 10.06 7.78
C VAL A 11 -2.54 9.09 8.76
N ILE A 12 -3.51 8.30 8.29
CA ILE A 12 -4.25 7.36 9.13
C ILE A 12 -3.68 5.94 9.09
N LEU A 13 -2.82 5.64 8.12
CA LEU A 13 -2.37 4.28 7.85
C LEU A 13 -1.56 3.71 9.00
N ASP A 14 -0.58 4.46 9.50
CA ASP A 14 0.30 3.98 10.58
C ASP A 14 -0.53 3.68 11.85
N ARG A 15 -1.53 4.52 12.15
CA ARG A 15 -2.44 4.28 13.28
C ARG A 15 -3.33 3.05 13.07
N ILE A 16 -3.82 2.83 11.85
CA ILE A 16 -4.59 1.63 11.52
C ILE A 16 -3.73 0.38 11.74
N VAL A 17 -2.53 0.36 11.17
CA VAL A 17 -1.58 -0.77 11.28
C VAL A 17 -1.23 -1.06 12.73
N GLU A 18 -0.96 -0.03 13.53
CA GLU A 18 -0.69 -0.16 14.96
C GLU A 18 -1.86 -0.83 15.71
N LEU A 19 -3.09 -0.39 15.45
CA LEU A 19 -4.29 -0.94 16.10
C LEU A 19 -4.58 -2.38 15.67
N LEU A 20 -4.29 -2.75 14.42
CA LEU A 20 -4.49 -4.12 13.94
C LEU A 20 -3.43 -5.09 14.49
N ASN A 21 -2.20 -4.63 14.72
CA ASN A 21 -1.12 -5.46 15.24
C ASN A 21 -1.18 -5.69 16.76
N LYS A 22 -2.08 -5.02 17.48
CA LYS A 22 -2.27 -5.16 18.94
C LYS A 22 -3.71 -5.53 19.31
N PRO A 23 -4.26 -6.63 18.80
CA PRO A 23 -5.69 -6.93 18.94
C PRO A 23 -6.12 -7.18 20.39
N ASP A 24 -5.23 -7.68 21.25
CA ASP A 24 -5.53 -8.01 22.65
C ASP A 24 -5.56 -6.78 23.57
N GLU A 25 -4.96 -5.66 23.14
CA GLU A 25 -4.90 -4.40 23.90
C GLU A 25 -5.97 -3.39 23.45
N VAL A 26 -6.67 -3.68 22.35
CA VAL A 26 -7.54 -2.73 21.65
C VAL A 26 -9.00 -3.21 21.68
N ASP A 27 -9.89 -2.28 22.03
CA ASP A 27 -11.34 -2.49 21.96
C ASP A 27 -11.77 -3.00 20.57
N HIS A 28 -12.55 -4.08 20.56
CA HIS A 28 -13.08 -4.70 19.35
C HIS A 28 -13.79 -3.72 18.41
N ASP A 29 -14.43 -2.68 18.95
CA ASP A 29 -15.12 -1.68 18.14
C ASP A 29 -14.14 -0.80 17.35
N LYS A 30 -12.94 -0.55 17.91
CA LYS A 30 -11.87 0.16 17.19
C LYS A 30 -11.29 -0.69 16.08
N ILE A 31 -11.06 -1.98 16.32
CA ILE A 31 -10.62 -2.92 15.28
C ILE A 31 -11.65 -2.96 14.15
N LYS A 32 -12.94 -3.07 14.49
CA LYS A 32 -14.03 -3.06 13.51
C LYS A 32 -14.05 -1.75 12.71
N GLY A 33 -13.85 -0.60 13.37
CA GLY A 33 -13.69 0.70 12.73
C GLY A 33 -12.54 0.74 11.73
N CYS A 34 -11.36 0.23 12.11
CA CYS A 34 -10.21 0.10 11.21
C CYS A 34 -10.53 -0.74 9.97
N LEU A 35 -11.20 -1.87 10.13
CA LEU A 35 -11.61 -2.72 9.01
C LEU A 35 -12.58 -2.00 8.06
N TYR A 36 -13.54 -1.23 8.58
CA TYR A 36 -14.41 -0.40 7.73
C TYR A 36 -13.63 0.68 6.98
N LEU A 37 -12.63 1.31 7.60
CA LEU A 37 -11.77 2.29 6.93
C LEU A 37 -10.93 1.66 5.82
N ILE A 38 -10.42 0.44 6.03
CA ILE A 38 -9.66 -0.33 5.04
C ILE A 38 -10.54 -0.75 3.87
N LEU A 39 -11.71 -1.34 4.16
CA LEU A 39 -12.69 -1.75 3.16
C LEU A 39 -13.19 -0.57 2.34
N GLY A 40 -13.38 0.57 3.02
CA GLY A 40 -13.81 1.83 2.46
C GLY A 40 -15.08 1.69 1.61
N ASN A 41 -15.12 2.40 0.49
CA ASN A 41 -16.23 2.37 -0.47
C ASN A 41 -15.70 2.10 -1.88
N ASP A 42 -16.50 2.36 -2.92
CA ASP A 42 -16.05 2.10 -4.29
C ASP A 42 -14.91 3.00 -4.76
N SER A 43 -14.84 4.22 -4.23
CA SER A 43 -13.82 5.20 -4.58
C SER A 43 -12.54 5.06 -3.75
N ILE A 44 -12.65 4.46 -2.56
CA ILE A 44 -11.55 4.35 -1.60
C ILE A 44 -11.46 2.92 -1.12
N PHE A 45 -10.36 2.28 -1.45
CA PHE A 45 -9.99 0.98 -0.93
C PHE A 45 -8.48 1.01 -0.67
N LEU A 46 -8.07 0.90 0.59
CA LEU A 46 -6.67 1.08 0.98
C LEU A 46 -5.75 -0.02 0.43
N PRO A 47 -6.17 -1.30 0.44
CA PRO A 47 -5.34 -2.38 -0.10
C PRO A 47 -5.06 -2.32 -1.60
N SER A 48 -5.79 -1.49 -2.38
CA SER A 48 -5.55 -1.30 -3.82
C SER A 48 -4.77 -0.03 -4.14
N LYS A 49 -4.11 0.59 -3.17
CA LYS A 49 -3.26 1.78 -3.43
C LYS A 49 -1.94 1.37 -4.07
N HIS A 50 -1.53 2.11 -5.10
CA HIS A 50 -0.29 1.89 -5.85
C HIS A 50 0.93 2.41 -5.08
N SER A 51 1.23 1.83 -3.92
CA SER A 51 2.41 2.19 -3.12
C SER A 51 2.92 0.98 -2.35
N TRP A 52 4.06 0.44 -2.78
CA TRP A 52 4.65 -0.75 -2.16
C TRP A 52 4.92 -0.58 -0.67
N VAL A 53 5.39 0.59 -0.23
CA VAL A 53 5.61 0.94 1.19
C VAL A 53 4.34 0.76 2.02
N ILE A 54 3.17 1.05 1.44
CA ILE A 54 1.88 0.94 2.13
C ILE A 54 1.40 -0.51 2.15
N LEU A 55 1.52 -1.20 1.01
CA LEU A 55 1.16 -2.61 0.92
C LEU A 55 2.01 -3.47 1.85
N GLU A 56 3.31 -3.18 1.95
CA GLU A 56 4.28 -3.83 2.86
C GLU A 56 3.86 -3.77 4.33
N LYS A 57 3.22 -2.68 4.76
CA LYS A 57 2.70 -2.54 6.13
C LYS A 57 1.32 -3.16 6.26
N LEU A 58 0.43 -2.87 5.32
CA LEU A 58 -1.00 -3.14 5.47
C LEU A 58 -1.36 -4.60 5.22
N TRP A 59 -0.81 -5.22 4.17
CA TRP A 59 -1.20 -6.58 3.79
C TRP A 59 -0.80 -7.61 4.86
N PRO A 60 0.43 -7.60 5.42
CA PRO A 60 0.77 -8.51 6.51
C PRO A 60 -0.12 -8.29 7.73
N SER A 61 -0.41 -7.04 8.10
CA SER A 61 -1.30 -6.73 9.22
C SER A 61 -2.73 -7.26 9.04
N ILE A 62 -3.28 -7.23 7.81
CA ILE A 62 -4.58 -7.83 7.54
C ILE A 62 -4.49 -9.36 7.58
N ALA A 63 -3.44 -9.94 6.98
CA ALA A 63 -3.25 -11.39 6.93
C ALA A 63 -3.00 -12.00 8.32
N SER A 64 -2.32 -11.28 9.22
CA SER A 64 -2.02 -11.73 10.58
C SER A 64 -3.19 -11.60 11.55
N MET A 65 -4.36 -11.08 11.13
CA MET A 65 -5.55 -10.98 11.98
C MET A 65 -6.22 -12.35 12.21
N LYS A 66 -5.54 -13.24 12.91
CA LYS A 66 -6.07 -14.54 13.35
C LYS A 66 -7.12 -14.40 14.45
N HIS A 67 -7.13 -13.27 15.15
CA HIS A 67 -7.96 -13.01 16.34
C HIS A 67 -9.31 -12.34 16.04
N ALA A 68 -9.84 -12.45 14.82
CA ALA A 68 -11.19 -11.99 14.52
C ALA A 68 -12.21 -12.91 15.24
N MET A 69 -12.44 -12.65 16.53
CA MET A 69 -13.26 -13.51 17.40
C MET A 69 -14.76 -13.38 17.14
N LYS A 70 -15.20 -12.24 16.59
CA LYS A 70 -16.60 -11.98 16.26
C LYS A 70 -16.86 -12.26 14.78
N LEU A 71 -17.97 -12.93 14.49
CA LEU A 71 -18.41 -13.22 13.12
C LEU A 71 -18.49 -11.95 12.25
N SER A 72 -18.92 -10.82 12.81
CA SER A 72 -18.97 -9.55 12.06
C SER A 72 -17.61 -9.04 11.61
N THR A 73 -16.55 -9.30 12.39
CA THR A 73 -15.18 -8.90 12.07
C THR A 73 -14.58 -9.85 11.03
N GLN A 74 -14.87 -11.16 11.15
CA GLN A 74 -14.49 -12.16 10.14
C GLN A 74 -15.13 -11.86 8.78
N ASN A 75 -16.42 -11.54 8.78
CA ASN A 75 -17.14 -11.15 7.55
C ASN A 75 -16.50 -9.92 6.89
N LEU A 76 -16.07 -8.92 7.68
CA LEU A 76 -15.37 -7.75 7.13
C LEU A 76 -14.03 -8.11 6.50
N ILE A 77 -13.23 -8.97 7.15
CA ILE A 77 -11.96 -9.45 6.59
C ILE A 77 -12.22 -10.20 5.28
N ASN A 78 -13.21 -11.10 5.25
CA ASN A 78 -13.58 -11.82 4.04
C ASN A 78 -13.99 -10.88 2.90
N CYS A 79 -14.80 -9.85 3.19
CA CYS A 79 -15.14 -8.83 2.19
C CYS A 79 -13.92 -8.05 1.70
N ILE A 80 -12.96 -7.74 2.58
CA ILE A 80 -11.71 -7.08 2.19
C ILE A 80 -10.92 -7.99 1.25
N MET A 81 -10.71 -9.26 1.62
CA MET A 81 -9.96 -10.22 0.80
C MET A 81 -10.61 -10.44 -0.57
N GLU A 82 -11.94 -10.58 -0.63
CA GLU A 82 -12.67 -10.72 -1.88
C GLU A 82 -12.52 -9.46 -2.76
N LYS A 83 -12.60 -8.26 -2.16
CA LYS A 83 -12.43 -7.00 -2.87
C LYS A 83 -10.99 -6.81 -3.35
N MET A 84 -9.99 -7.24 -2.57
CA MET A 84 -8.58 -7.29 -2.99
C MET A 84 -8.44 -8.16 -4.24
N TYR A 85 -8.92 -9.40 -4.18
CA TYR A 85 -8.84 -10.34 -5.31
C TYR A 85 -9.49 -9.77 -6.59
N ARG A 86 -10.64 -9.11 -6.47
CA ARG A 86 -11.38 -8.56 -7.63
C ARG A 86 -10.83 -7.26 -8.19
N ARG A 87 -10.21 -6.42 -7.36
CA ARG A 87 -9.84 -5.03 -7.74
C ARG A 87 -8.35 -4.76 -7.76
N TYR A 88 -7.52 -5.69 -7.32
CA TYR A 88 -6.09 -5.47 -7.29
C TYR A 88 -5.54 -5.43 -8.72
N ASN A 89 -4.91 -4.30 -9.06
CA ASN A 89 -4.15 -4.14 -10.27
C ASN A 89 -2.68 -4.20 -9.91
N THR A 90 -1.89 -4.92 -10.72
CA THR A 90 -0.44 -5.01 -10.53
C THR A 90 0.17 -3.62 -10.49
N VAL A 91 0.85 -3.30 -9.39
CA VAL A 91 1.64 -2.08 -9.25
C VAL A 91 3.01 -2.33 -9.88
N ALA A 92 3.52 -1.37 -10.65
CA ALA A 92 4.87 -1.48 -11.18
C ALA A 92 5.89 -1.48 -10.03
N ILE A 93 6.86 -2.39 -10.08
CA ILE A 93 8.00 -2.41 -9.13
C ILE A 93 9.08 -1.47 -9.66
N ILE A 94 9.36 -1.58 -10.97
CA ILE A 94 10.29 -0.73 -11.70
C ILE A 94 9.47 0.05 -12.71
N GLU A 95 9.53 1.36 -12.62
CA GLU A 95 9.04 2.27 -13.65
C GLU A 95 10.25 2.77 -14.44
N ASP A 96 10.12 2.87 -15.75
CA ASP A 96 11.13 3.51 -16.60
C ASP A 96 10.45 4.27 -17.73
N THR A 97 11.06 5.36 -18.16
CA THR A 97 10.56 6.19 -19.26
C THR A 97 11.54 6.13 -20.40
N ASN A 98 11.05 5.73 -21.57
CA ASN A 98 11.89 5.67 -22.76
C ASN A 98 12.43 7.07 -23.14
N GLU A 99 13.59 7.07 -23.80
CA GLU A 99 14.31 8.31 -24.11
C GLU A 99 13.56 9.23 -25.07
N ILE A 100 12.75 8.67 -25.97
CA ILE A 100 11.96 9.43 -26.93
C ILE A 100 10.92 10.29 -26.18
N SER A 101 10.19 9.69 -25.24
CA SER A 101 9.23 10.39 -24.38
C SER A 101 9.93 11.43 -23.49
N ARG A 102 11.12 11.11 -22.97
CA ARG A 102 11.92 12.05 -22.16
C ARG A 102 12.30 13.28 -22.97
N GLN A 103 12.84 13.10 -24.17
CA GLN A 103 13.22 14.21 -25.04
C GLN A 103 12.00 15.04 -25.48
N ALA A 104 10.88 14.40 -25.80
CA ALA A 104 9.64 15.11 -26.12
C ALA A 104 9.14 15.98 -24.96
N ALA A 105 9.25 15.49 -23.72
CA ALA A 105 8.88 16.25 -22.53
C ALA A 105 9.80 17.47 -22.29
N ILE A 106 11.12 17.30 -22.47
CA ILE A 106 12.09 18.41 -22.39
C ILE A 106 11.76 19.48 -23.42
N ASN A 107 11.43 19.07 -24.65
CA ASN A 107 11.08 19.99 -25.74
C ASN A 107 9.76 20.73 -25.47
N LEU A 108 8.79 20.10 -24.78
CA LEU A 108 7.46 20.67 -24.51
C LEU A 108 7.47 21.69 -23.37
N TRP A 109 8.30 21.50 -22.34
CA TRP A 109 8.22 22.24 -21.09
C TRP A 109 9.18 23.45 -21.07
N HIS A 110 10.43 23.24 -20.65
CA HIS A 110 11.55 24.16 -20.80
C HIS A 110 12.85 23.36 -20.75
N SER A 111 13.95 23.91 -21.29
CA SER A 111 15.25 23.27 -21.24
C SER A 111 15.69 23.10 -19.78
N LEU A 112 15.70 21.86 -19.31
CA LEU A 112 16.33 21.49 -18.05
C LEU A 112 17.84 21.41 -18.26
N ASP A 113 18.60 21.90 -17.28
CA ASP A 113 20.06 21.73 -17.29
C ASP A 113 20.44 20.26 -17.07
N SER A 114 21.62 19.87 -17.55
CA SER A 114 22.13 18.50 -17.45
C SER A 114 22.18 18.01 -15.99
N ASP A 115 22.57 18.90 -15.06
CA ASP A 115 22.68 18.56 -13.64
C ASP A 115 21.31 18.27 -13.01
N GLU A 116 20.26 18.98 -13.42
CA GLU A 116 18.90 18.73 -12.92
C GLU A 116 18.32 17.42 -13.47
N LEU A 117 18.65 17.07 -14.72
CA LEU A 117 18.24 15.80 -15.32
C LEU A 117 18.86 14.60 -14.60
N GLU A 118 20.16 14.66 -14.29
CA GLU A 118 20.84 13.61 -13.53
C GLU A 118 20.30 13.50 -12.10
N LEU A 119 20.04 14.64 -11.43
CA LEU A 119 19.41 14.63 -10.10
C LEU A 119 18.04 13.93 -10.12
N ARG A 120 17.18 14.27 -11.07
CA ARG A 120 15.84 13.68 -11.20
C ARG A 120 15.89 12.20 -11.56
N LYS A 121 16.87 11.79 -12.36
CA LYS A 121 17.14 10.38 -12.66
C LYS A 121 17.56 9.62 -11.40
N GLY A 122 18.43 10.20 -10.57
CA GLY A 122 18.79 9.64 -9.27
C GLY A 122 17.59 9.44 -8.34
N MET A 123 16.71 10.44 -8.24
CA MET A 123 15.46 10.32 -7.47
C MET A 123 14.53 9.23 -8.00
N HIS A 124 14.49 9.03 -9.32
CA HIS A 124 13.70 7.98 -9.96
C HIS A 124 14.25 6.59 -9.63
N ASP A 125 15.56 6.42 -9.73
CA ASP A 125 16.25 5.17 -9.39
C ASP A 125 16.08 4.82 -7.91
N GLU A 126 16.16 5.81 -7.01
CA GLU A 126 15.92 5.64 -5.57
C GLU A 126 14.48 5.15 -5.28
N ARG A 127 13.49 5.66 -6.00
CA ARG A 127 12.09 5.20 -5.88
C ARG A 127 11.93 3.77 -6.34
N ASN A 128 12.58 3.39 -7.45
CA ASN A 128 12.61 2.00 -7.90
C ASN A 128 13.28 1.08 -6.87
N GLN A 129 14.40 1.49 -6.28
CA GLN A 129 15.05 0.72 -5.21
C GLN A 129 14.14 0.57 -3.99
N THR A 130 13.47 1.65 -3.58
CA THR A 130 12.48 1.60 -2.48
C THR A 130 11.35 0.63 -2.78
N ASN A 131 10.81 0.66 -4.01
CA ASN A 131 9.76 -0.27 -4.44
C ASN A 131 10.22 -1.72 -4.42
N ILE A 132 11.44 -1.99 -4.91
CA ILE A 132 12.05 -3.34 -4.88
C ILE A 132 12.18 -3.82 -3.43
N CYS A 133 12.75 -3.01 -2.54
CA CYS A 133 12.91 -3.35 -1.13
C CYS A 133 11.56 -3.63 -0.46
N SER A 134 10.57 -2.73 -0.62
CA SER A 134 9.25 -2.91 -0.03
C SER A 134 8.49 -4.12 -0.58
N TYR A 135 8.62 -4.40 -1.88
CA TYR A 135 8.05 -5.60 -2.49
C TYR A 135 8.68 -6.87 -1.90
N THR A 136 10.00 -6.96 -1.85
CA THR A 136 10.72 -8.11 -1.29
C THR A 136 10.33 -8.33 0.17
N ASN A 137 10.36 -7.27 0.99
CA ASN A 137 9.95 -7.32 2.39
C ASN A 137 8.49 -7.76 2.55
N LEU A 138 7.59 -7.31 1.67
CA LEU A 138 6.18 -7.70 1.70
C LEU A 138 6.05 -9.21 1.49
N ILE A 139 6.70 -9.76 0.46
CA ILE A 139 6.66 -11.19 0.15
C ILE A 139 7.26 -11.99 1.30
N GLU A 140 8.42 -11.60 1.82
CA GLU A 140 9.05 -12.25 2.98
C GLU A 140 8.14 -12.28 4.21
N LYS A 141 7.51 -11.14 4.55
CA LYS A 141 6.56 -11.05 5.66
C LYS A 141 5.37 -11.97 5.46
N LEU A 142 4.73 -11.95 4.28
CA LEU A 142 3.59 -12.82 3.98
C LEU A 142 3.98 -14.29 4.04
N THR A 143 5.09 -14.66 3.43
CA THR A 143 5.62 -16.02 3.44
C THR A 143 5.94 -16.50 4.85
N SER A 144 6.52 -15.65 5.70
CA SER A 144 6.78 -15.96 7.10
C SER A 144 5.50 -16.25 7.90
N LEU A 145 4.40 -15.53 7.59
CA LEU A 145 3.10 -15.77 8.22
C LEU A 145 2.55 -17.15 7.86
N PHE A 146 2.66 -17.58 6.60
CA PHE A 146 2.23 -18.91 6.17
C PHE A 146 3.00 -20.04 6.86
N TYR A 147 4.33 -19.90 7.01
CA TYR A 147 5.15 -20.92 7.67
C TYR A 147 5.04 -20.91 9.20
N SER A 148 4.57 -19.81 9.80
CA SER A 148 4.32 -19.72 11.25
C SER A 148 3.03 -20.43 11.71
N ASP A 149 2.20 -20.89 10.77
CA ASP A 149 0.91 -21.57 11.02
C ASP A 149 0.96 -23.11 10.89
N THR A 150 2.15 -23.68 10.68
CA THR A 150 2.45 -25.13 10.71
C THR A 150 3.37 -25.46 11.86
#